data_AF-A0A806FHS0-F1
#
_entry.id   AF-A0A806FHS0-F1
#
_cell.length_a   1.000
_cell.length_b   1.000
_cell.length_c   1.000
_cell.angle_alpha   90.00
_cell.angle_beta   90.00
_cell.angle_gamma   90.00
#
_symmetry.space_group_name_H-M   'P 1'
#
loop_
_entity.id
_entity.type
_entity.pdbx_description
1 polymer ?
#
loop_
_entity_poly.entity_id
_entity_poly.type
_entity_poly.pdbx_seq_one_letter_code
_entity_poly.pdbx_strand_id
1 'polypeptide(L)'
;MHKFSNAGFNGADTAGIAHGSSVFTAFRHCRSCTICPTCNVDNTFSDHKCPLGWNPFHSAATVDARPVWVAMQDGQGVDMVSNNEHNEEAEMNREDGGIAGLGMHPLPVARLGGMRREYFERMTDIGTASAAARWIADLLPPWLTWLREPEMKPQDLDDEVQLMLVTGFNISLAVRDAIIMTVVADESQWDEGVISRFAAHPHDKDVAQSMSAMLTAAFEEPESDERRCVRVVELLHTMSGRLPAECTRQLRAVRAYLKWWRGDESALHDALGVLEEDERVTLAAIVAAAVTRHVYPAHAGRAETEDAPIAGT
;
A
#
# COMPACT_ATOMS: atom_id res chain seq x y z
N MET A 1 15.41 42.99 -55.77
CA MET A 1 14.30 42.79 -56.73
C MET A 1 13.20 42.03 -56.00
N HIS A 2 12.17 42.76 -55.52
CA HIS A 2 10.77 42.65 -55.97
C HIS A 2 10.20 41.23 -55.76
N LYS A 3 9.44 40.88 -54.70
CA LYS A 3 8.25 41.52 -54.07
C LYS A 3 7.11 41.62 -55.09
N PHE A 4 6.08 40.76 -55.05
CA PHE A 4 4.75 40.93 -54.42
C PHE A 4 3.77 40.06 -55.26
N SER A 5 2.57 39.61 -54.89
CA SER A 5 1.53 40.04 -53.93
C SER A 5 0.43 38.94 -53.90
N ASN A 6 -0.08 38.54 -52.73
CA ASN A 6 -1.28 39.02 -52.00
C ASN A 6 -2.65 38.48 -52.48
N ALA A 7 -3.39 37.83 -51.58
CA ALA A 7 -4.53 38.38 -50.81
C ALA A 7 -5.19 37.21 -50.02
N GLY A 8 -5.68 37.34 -48.78
CA GLY A 8 -6.07 38.53 -48.04
C GLY A 8 -6.06 38.33 -46.52
N PHE A 9 -6.64 39.32 -45.84
CA PHE A 9 -6.22 39.93 -44.57
C PHE A 9 -7.27 39.75 -43.44
N ASN A 10 -6.87 40.18 -42.23
CA ASN A 10 -7.63 40.44 -40.98
C ASN A 10 -7.67 39.25 -40.00
N GLY A 11 -7.27 39.34 -38.74
CA GLY A 11 -6.84 40.45 -37.87
C GLY A 11 -7.03 40.02 -36.40
N ALA A 12 -6.21 40.56 -35.51
CA ALA A 12 -6.29 40.58 -34.03
C ALA A 12 -5.63 39.44 -33.21
N ASP A 13 -4.46 39.80 -32.64
CA ASP A 13 -4.06 39.74 -31.22
C ASP A 13 -3.75 38.41 -30.49
N THR A 14 -2.44 38.20 -30.31
CA THR A 14 -1.70 37.80 -29.09
C THR A 14 -1.96 36.48 -28.35
N ALA A 15 -0.83 35.76 -28.17
CA ALA A 15 -0.44 34.84 -27.09
C ALA A 15 -0.83 33.35 -27.17
N GLY A 16 0.20 32.50 -27.25
CA GLY A 16 0.31 31.35 -26.34
C GLY A 16 0.17 29.92 -26.89
N ILE A 17 1.30 29.20 -26.83
CA ILE A 17 1.43 27.80 -26.36
C ILE A 17 1.08 26.66 -27.34
N ALA A 18 2.07 25.78 -27.50
CA ALA A 18 2.09 24.56 -28.29
C ALA A 18 0.98 23.55 -27.93
N HIS A 19 0.38 22.95 -28.95
CA HIS A 19 -0.57 21.83 -28.81
C HIS A 19 0.16 20.49 -28.99
N GLY A 20 0.45 19.83 -27.87
CA GLY A 20 0.58 18.38 -27.79
C GLY A 20 -0.74 17.80 -27.33
N SER A 21 -1.45 17.10 -28.22
CA SER A 21 -2.63 16.32 -27.88
C SER A 21 -2.19 15.09 -27.07
N SER A 22 -2.24 15.19 -25.74
CA SER A 22 -1.98 14.10 -24.81
C SER A 22 -3.28 13.41 -24.37
N VAL A 23 -3.17 12.12 -24.11
CA VAL A 23 -4.16 11.06 -23.83
C VAL A 23 -5.03 11.32 -22.56
N PHE A 24 -5.07 12.55 -22.06
CA PHE A 24 -5.80 12.96 -20.85
C PHE A 24 -7.34 12.91 -20.95
N THR A 25 -7.90 12.49 -22.08
CA THR A 25 -9.36 12.34 -22.20
C THR A 25 -9.87 10.98 -21.68
N ALA A 26 -9.00 9.98 -21.46
CA ALA A 26 -9.43 8.62 -21.13
C ALA A 26 -9.81 8.37 -19.66
N PHE A 27 -9.30 9.15 -18.69
CA PHE A 27 -9.65 8.99 -17.26
C PHE A 27 -10.69 9.99 -16.73
N ARG A 28 -11.29 10.80 -17.61
CA ARG A 28 -12.35 11.75 -17.22
C ARG A 28 -13.77 11.16 -17.17
N HIS A 29 -13.94 9.85 -17.42
CA HIS A 29 -15.26 9.22 -17.52
C HIS A 29 -15.37 7.82 -16.88
N CYS A 30 -14.63 7.52 -15.80
CA CYS A 30 -15.01 6.37 -14.95
C CYS A 30 -16.19 6.79 -14.06
N ARG A 31 -17.41 6.70 -14.59
CA ARG A 31 -18.68 6.93 -13.87
C ARG A 31 -19.00 5.81 -12.85
N SER A 32 -18.06 4.92 -12.55
CA SER A 32 -18.26 3.68 -11.81
C SER A 32 -17.32 3.48 -10.62
N CYS A 33 -16.58 4.51 -10.18
CA CYS A 33 -15.91 4.48 -8.87
C CYS A 33 -16.95 4.61 -7.75
N THR A 34 -17.55 3.50 -7.34
CA THR A 34 -18.56 3.40 -6.27
C THR A 34 -17.99 3.37 -4.85
N ILE A 35 -16.66 3.41 -4.70
CA ILE A 35 -16.00 3.34 -3.38
C ILE A 35 -15.68 4.75 -2.89
N CYS A 36 -16.26 5.13 -1.77
CA CYS A 36 -15.95 6.38 -1.09
C CYS A 36 -14.54 6.28 -0.45
N PRO A 37 -13.60 7.18 -0.77
CA PRO A 37 -12.23 7.13 -0.24
C PRO A 37 -12.15 7.39 1.28
N THR A 38 -13.26 7.80 1.91
CA THR A 38 -13.34 8.06 3.35
C THR A 38 -13.79 6.83 4.15
N CYS A 39 -14.64 5.96 3.59
CA CYS A 39 -15.19 4.83 4.32
C CYS A 39 -14.88 3.45 3.71
N ASN A 40 -14.34 3.39 2.49
CA ASN A 40 -13.93 2.15 1.83
C ASN A 40 -15.00 1.03 1.85
N VAL A 41 -16.27 1.40 1.65
CA VAL A 41 -17.41 0.48 1.56
C VAL A 41 -18.01 0.53 0.16
N ASP A 42 -18.39 -0.63 -0.40
CA ASP A 42 -19.24 -0.72 -1.58
C ASP A 42 -20.63 -0.17 -1.25
N ASN A 43 -20.94 1.05 -1.72
CA ASN A 43 -22.24 1.65 -1.49
C ASN A 43 -23.24 1.23 -2.57
N THR A 44 -23.90 0.08 -2.40
CA THR A 44 -25.22 -0.16 -3.03
C THR A 44 -26.30 0.52 -2.18
N PHE A 45 -26.39 1.86 -2.27
CA PHE A 45 -27.55 2.62 -1.79
C PHE A 45 -28.04 3.55 -2.90
N SER A 46 -29.37 3.59 -3.08
CA SER A 46 -30.11 4.05 -4.27
C SER A 46 -29.90 5.49 -4.73
N ASP A 47 -29.12 6.31 -4.02
CA ASP A 47 -29.01 7.76 -4.28
C ASP A 47 -27.57 8.33 -4.31
N HIS A 48 -26.53 7.48 -4.34
CA HIS A 48 -25.12 7.89 -4.52
C HIS A 48 -24.59 9.01 -3.57
N LYS A 49 -25.23 9.24 -2.41
CA LYS A 49 -24.76 10.21 -1.41
C LYS A 49 -24.13 9.50 -0.22
N CYS A 50 -22.86 9.80 0.02
CA CYS A 50 -22.18 9.44 1.26
C CYS A 50 -22.84 10.19 2.44
N PRO A 51 -23.18 9.52 3.56
CA PRO A 51 -23.83 10.16 4.72
C PRO A 51 -22.96 11.21 5.43
N LEU A 52 -21.67 11.32 5.07
CA LEU A 52 -20.73 12.33 5.57
C LEU A 52 -20.66 13.61 4.71
N GLY A 53 -21.53 13.78 3.72
CA GLY A 53 -21.71 15.08 3.03
C GLY A 53 -20.59 15.48 2.05
N TRP A 54 -19.80 14.52 1.55
CA TRP A 54 -18.73 14.80 0.58
C TRP A 54 -19.26 15.02 -0.85
N ASN A 55 -18.75 16.06 -1.53
CA ASN A 55 -18.98 16.37 -2.95
C ASN A 55 -17.62 16.38 -3.69
N PRO A 56 -17.46 15.59 -4.78
CA PRO A 56 -16.18 15.42 -5.48
C PRO A 56 -15.56 16.68 -6.12
N PHE A 57 -16.24 17.82 -6.12
CA PHE A 57 -15.82 18.99 -6.89
C PHE A 57 -15.27 20.18 -6.08
N HIS A 58 -15.09 20.05 -4.76
CA HIS A 58 -14.82 21.22 -3.90
C HIS A 58 -13.41 21.39 -3.31
N SER A 59 -12.45 20.45 -3.50
CA SER A 59 -11.13 20.54 -2.85
C SER A 59 -9.92 20.67 -3.78
N ALA A 60 -10.12 21.00 -5.06
CA ALA A 60 -9.03 21.16 -6.04
C ALA A 60 -8.36 22.55 -6.03
N ALA A 61 -8.27 23.24 -4.88
CA ALA A 61 -7.62 24.55 -4.81
C ALA A 61 -6.59 24.61 -3.66
N THR A 62 -5.33 24.79 -4.09
CA THR A 62 -4.15 25.30 -3.35
C THR A 62 -3.55 24.41 -2.25
N VAL A 63 -2.38 23.84 -2.51
CA VAL A 63 -1.06 24.37 -2.04
C VAL A 63 0.05 23.45 -2.58
N ASP A 64 1.06 24.12 -3.15
CA ASP A 64 2.29 23.63 -3.76
C ASP A 64 3.29 23.13 -2.70
N ALA A 65 3.65 21.84 -2.71
CA ALA A 65 4.81 21.24 -2.04
C ALA A 65 4.97 19.78 -2.52
N ARG A 66 5.98 19.50 -3.37
CA ARG A 66 6.20 18.19 -4.01
C ARG A 66 7.22 17.32 -3.25
N PRO A 67 6.90 16.06 -2.92
CA PRO A 67 7.88 15.01 -2.60
C PRO A 67 8.33 14.23 -3.86
N VAL A 68 9.46 13.51 -3.75
CA VAL A 68 10.17 12.76 -4.81
C VAL A 68 9.32 11.74 -5.59
N TRP A 69 8.18 11.28 -5.07
CA TRP A 69 7.29 10.33 -5.75
C TRP A 69 6.40 10.94 -6.85
N VAL A 70 6.50 12.26 -7.09
CA VAL A 70 5.69 13.00 -8.10
C VAL A 70 6.42 13.22 -9.44
N ALA A 71 7.53 12.50 -9.70
CA ALA A 71 8.33 12.66 -10.93
C ALA A 71 8.34 11.44 -11.90
N MET A 72 7.47 10.44 -11.73
CA MET A 72 7.40 9.27 -12.63
C MET A 72 6.12 9.19 -13.48
N GLN A 73 5.55 10.34 -13.83
CA GLN A 73 4.54 10.45 -14.89
C GLN A 73 5.19 11.03 -16.15
N ASP A 74 5.80 10.16 -16.95
CA ASP A 74 5.90 10.33 -18.39
C ASP A 74 5.61 8.95 -19.00
N GLY A 75 4.45 8.86 -19.66
CA GLY A 75 3.83 7.60 -20.03
C GLY A 75 4.39 6.96 -21.29
N GLN A 76 4.34 5.64 -21.34
CA GLN A 76 4.00 4.87 -22.53
C GLN A 76 3.11 3.69 -22.11
N GLY A 77 1.95 3.58 -22.75
CA GLY A 77 0.94 2.57 -22.48
C GLY A 77 1.30 1.20 -23.07
N VAL A 78 0.76 0.15 -22.47
CA VAL A 78 0.71 -1.19 -23.05
C VAL A 78 -0.76 -1.56 -23.14
N ASP A 79 -1.27 -1.67 -24.38
CA ASP A 79 -2.61 -2.15 -24.67
C ASP A 79 -2.68 -3.66 -24.40
N MET A 80 -3.64 -4.10 -23.58
CA MET A 80 -4.03 -5.51 -23.48
C MET A 80 -5.48 -5.65 -23.92
N VAL A 81 -5.64 -6.42 -24.99
CA VAL A 81 -6.88 -6.71 -25.69
C VAL A 81 -7.85 -7.48 -24.79
N SER A 82 -9.06 -6.95 -24.66
CA SER A 82 -10.20 -7.63 -24.05
C SER A 82 -10.72 -8.70 -25.00
N ASN A 83 -10.78 -9.95 -24.53
CA ASN A 83 -11.70 -10.95 -25.05
C ASN A 83 -12.52 -11.50 -23.88
N ASN A 84 -13.79 -11.10 -23.84
CA ASN A 84 -14.80 -11.61 -22.94
C ASN A 84 -15.71 -12.54 -23.74
N GLU A 85 -15.65 -13.84 -23.50
CA GLU A 85 -16.72 -14.78 -23.84
C GLU A 85 -16.94 -15.77 -22.68
N HIS A 86 -18.01 -15.50 -21.93
CA HIS A 86 -19.01 -16.44 -21.38
C HIS A 86 -18.51 -17.80 -20.85
N ASN A 87 -18.66 -18.02 -19.54
CA ASN A 87 -19.49 -19.13 -19.06
C ASN A 87 -19.86 -18.96 -17.58
N GLU A 88 -21.17 -19.02 -17.30
CA GLU A 88 -21.73 -19.25 -15.96
C GLU A 88 -21.70 -20.75 -15.63
N GLU A 89 -21.79 -21.05 -14.33
CA GLU A 89 -22.06 -22.35 -13.69
C GLU A 89 -20.89 -23.37 -13.59
N ALA A 90 -20.31 -23.47 -12.37
CA ALA A 90 -20.20 -24.74 -11.64
C ALA A 90 -19.65 -24.48 -10.22
N GLU A 91 -20.53 -24.48 -9.23
CA GLU A 91 -20.17 -24.75 -7.84
C GLU A 91 -19.70 -26.22 -7.69
N MET A 92 -18.92 -26.44 -6.62
CA MET A 92 -18.78 -27.69 -5.85
C MET A 92 -17.48 -28.48 -6.05
N ASN A 93 -16.75 -28.57 -4.93
CA ASN A 93 -15.72 -29.54 -4.55
C ASN A 93 -14.37 -29.47 -5.26
N ARG A 94 -13.43 -28.73 -4.66
CA ARG A 94 -12.04 -29.19 -4.57
C ARG A 94 -11.62 -29.22 -3.11
N GLU A 95 -11.45 -30.44 -2.62
CA GLU A 95 -10.72 -30.76 -1.40
C GLU A 95 -9.26 -30.40 -1.65
N ASP A 96 -8.78 -29.31 -1.05
CA ASP A 96 -7.35 -29.00 -1.08
C ASP A 96 -6.63 -29.85 -0.03
N GLY A 97 -5.73 -30.68 -0.55
CA GLY A 97 -4.84 -31.56 0.19
C GLY A 97 -4.05 -30.78 1.23
N GLY A 98 -4.25 -31.18 2.48
CA GLY A 98 -3.69 -30.53 3.64
C GLY A 98 -2.16 -30.51 3.65
N ILE A 99 -1.62 -29.34 3.97
CA ILE A 99 -0.30 -29.21 4.60
C ILE A 99 -0.46 -29.70 6.05
N ALA A 100 -0.53 -31.01 6.23
CA ALA A 100 -0.41 -31.64 7.54
C ALA A 100 1.06 -31.56 7.96
N GLY A 101 1.41 -30.75 8.96
CA GLY A 101 2.79 -30.78 9.46
C GLY A 101 3.27 -29.71 10.43
N LEU A 102 2.49 -28.66 10.73
CA LEU A 102 2.80 -27.73 11.82
C LEU A 102 1.49 -27.47 12.55
N GLY A 103 1.48 -27.60 13.89
CA GLY A 103 0.30 -27.42 14.73
C GLY A 103 -0.22 -25.97 14.76
N MET A 104 -0.47 -25.39 13.59
CA MET A 104 -0.99 -24.04 13.43
C MET A 104 -2.50 -24.11 13.41
N HIS A 105 -3.10 -23.81 14.56
CA HIS A 105 -4.54 -23.66 14.66
C HIS A 105 -5.00 -22.46 13.82
N PRO A 106 -6.11 -22.59 13.06
CA PRO A 106 -6.69 -21.47 12.34
C PRO A 106 -6.96 -20.29 13.29
N LEU A 107 -6.77 -19.06 12.81
CA LEU A 107 -7.15 -17.87 13.56
C LEU A 107 -8.68 -17.78 13.67
N PRO A 108 -9.25 -17.22 14.75
CA PRO A 108 -10.70 -17.19 14.93
C PRO A 108 -11.36 -16.14 14.00
N VAL A 109 -11.56 -16.50 12.73
CA VAL A 109 -12.05 -15.62 11.64
C VAL A 109 -13.33 -14.87 12.00
N ALA A 110 -14.23 -15.48 12.77
CA ALA A 110 -15.46 -14.83 13.23
C ALA A 110 -15.20 -13.52 14.01
N ARG A 111 -14.03 -13.41 14.65
CA ARG A 111 -13.59 -12.21 15.37
C ARG A 111 -13.29 -11.03 14.46
N LEU A 112 -12.80 -11.25 13.23
CA LEU A 112 -12.47 -10.18 12.26
C LEU A 112 -13.67 -9.28 11.97
N GLY A 113 -14.86 -9.88 11.79
CA GLY A 113 -16.08 -9.13 11.55
C GLY A 113 -16.49 -8.27 12.74
N GLY A 114 -16.27 -8.77 13.97
CA GLY A 114 -16.50 -8.02 15.21
C GLY A 114 -15.54 -6.84 15.36
N MET A 115 -14.24 -7.10 15.22
CA MET A 115 -13.20 -6.06 15.26
C MET A 115 -13.42 -4.94 14.25
N ARG A 116 -13.81 -5.31 13.02
CA ARG A 116 -14.16 -4.35 11.98
C ARG A 116 -15.29 -3.43 12.45
N ARG A 117 -16.39 -4.00 12.97
CA ARG A 117 -17.53 -3.23 13.47
C ARG A 117 -17.12 -2.32 14.63
N GLU A 118 -16.39 -2.84 15.60
CA GLU A 118 -15.88 -2.07 16.75
C GLU A 118 -15.05 -0.87 16.31
N TYR A 119 -14.21 -1.02 15.28
CA TYR A 119 -13.45 0.11 14.72
C TYR A 119 -14.36 1.17 14.09
N PHE A 120 -15.35 0.76 13.29
CA PHE A 120 -16.29 1.70 12.66
C PHE A 120 -17.23 2.38 13.68
N GLU A 121 -17.64 1.67 14.73
CA GLU A 121 -18.38 2.23 15.87
C GLU A 121 -17.52 3.30 16.57
N ARG A 122 -16.25 3.00 16.89
CA ARG A 122 -15.32 4.01 17.43
C ARG A 122 -15.17 5.21 16.51
N MET A 123 -15.04 5.01 15.19
CA MET A 123 -14.94 6.14 14.26
C MET A 123 -16.19 7.04 14.30
N THR A 124 -17.35 6.46 14.52
CA THR A 124 -18.61 7.20 14.65
C THR A 124 -18.68 7.96 15.98
N ASP A 125 -18.24 7.33 17.07
CA ASP A 125 -18.38 7.87 18.43
C ASP A 125 -17.33 8.92 18.77
N ILE A 126 -16.06 8.68 18.39
CA ILE A 126 -14.90 9.49 18.82
C ILE A 126 -14.13 10.11 17.65
N GLY A 127 -14.60 9.89 16.41
CA GLY A 127 -13.98 10.39 15.20
C GLY A 127 -12.83 9.51 14.69
N THR A 128 -12.52 9.63 13.40
CA THR A 128 -11.53 8.80 12.68
C THR A 128 -10.14 8.86 13.31
N ALA A 129 -9.61 10.05 13.60
CA ALA A 129 -8.27 10.21 14.16
C ALA A 129 -8.15 9.53 15.53
N SER A 130 -9.12 9.76 16.42
CA SER A 130 -9.12 9.15 17.75
C SER A 130 -9.29 7.63 17.71
N ALA A 131 -10.10 7.11 16.76
CA ALA A 131 -10.27 5.68 16.56
C ALA A 131 -8.97 5.01 16.08
N ALA A 132 -8.27 5.62 15.12
CA ALA A 132 -6.97 5.15 14.64
C ALA A 132 -5.90 5.21 15.74
N ALA A 133 -5.81 6.33 16.48
CA ALA A 133 -4.90 6.47 17.60
C ALA A 133 -5.14 5.40 18.68
N ARG A 134 -6.41 5.12 19.01
CA ARG A 134 -6.78 4.06 19.96
C ARG A 134 -6.40 2.68 19.43
N TRP A 135 -6.67 2.41 18.14
CA TRP A 135 -6.30 1.16 17.51
C TRP A 135 -4.80 0.90 17.58
N ILE A 136 -3.98 1.92 17.29
CA ILE A 136 -2.52 1.83 17.44
C ILE A 136 -2.13 1.66 18.91
N ALA A 137 -2.74 2.39 19.84
CA ALA A 137 -2.42 2.24 21.27
C ALA A 137 -2.68 0.81 21.79
N ASP A 138 -3.73 0.14 21.28
CA ASP A 138 -4.06 -1.24 21.64
C ASP A 138 -3.10 -2.24 20.94
N LEU A 139 -2.70 -1.97 19.69
CA LEU A 139 -1.89 -2.86 18.85
C LEU A 139 -0.37 -2.77 19.13
N LEU A 140 0.14 -1.56 19.35
CA LEU A 140 1.55 -1.26 19.23
C LEU A 140 2.42 -1.86 20.35
N PRO A 141 2.02 -1.84 21.63
CA PRO A 141 2.85 -2.42 22.69
C PRO A 141 3.17 -3.91 22.50
N PRO A 142 2.19 -4.83 22.33
CA PRO A 142 2.51 -6.24 22.13
C PRO A 142 3.22 -6.50 20.79
N TRP A 143 2.90 -5.73 19.75
CA TRP A 143 3.61 -5.76 18.47
C TRP A 143 5.11 -5.45 18.65
N LEU A 144 5.44 -4.36 19.35
CA LEU A 144 6.82 -3.94 19.56
C LEU A 144 7.58 -4.88 20.48
N THR A 145 6.92 -5.44 21.52
CA THR A 145 7.53 -6.50 22.33
C THR A 145 7.95 -7.68 21.46
N TRP A 146 7.04 -8.19 20.62
CA TRP A 146 7.36 -9.29 19.73
C TRP A 146 8.46 -8.93 18.72
N LEU A 147 8.37 -7.75 18.11
CA LEU A 147 9.30 -7.28 17.08
C LEU A 147 10.74 -7.15 17.60
N ARG A 148 10.90 -6.76 18.86
CA ARG A 148 12.21 -6.56 19.52
C ARG A 148 12.84 -7.83 20.08
N GLU A 149 12.04 -8.84 20.41
CA GLU A 149 12.52 -10.06 21.07
C GLU A 149 12.80 -11.18 20.06
N PRO A 150 14.05 -11.38 19.58
CA PRO A 150 14.37 -12.28 18.46
C PRO A 150 14.02 -13.75 18.71
N GLU A 151 13.93 -14.16 19.97
CA GLU A 151 13.58 -15.53 20.37
C GLU A 151 12.08 -15.83 20.21
N MET A 152 11.23 -14.79 20.13
CA MET A 152 9.79 -14.96 19.93
C MET A 152 9.49 -15.37 18.48
N LYS A 153 8.78 -16.47 18.34
CA LYS A 153 8.30 -17.05 17.09
C LYS A 153 6.97 -16.42 16.67
N PRO A 154 6.52 -16.59 15.42
CA PRO A 154 5.22 -16.07 14.97
C PRO A 154 4.03 -16.47 15.86
N GLN A 155 4.04 -17.68 16.43
CA GLN A 155 3.00 -18.16 17.35
C GLN A 155 3.01 -17.50 18.74
N ASP A 156 4.10 -16.81 19.11
CA ASP A 156 4.21 -16.14 20.40
C ASP A 156 3.57 -14.74 20.38
N LEU A 157 3.22 -14.22 19.19
CA LEU A 157 2.37 -13.04 19.06
C LEU A 157 0.90 -13.46 19.23
N ASP A 158 0.21 -12.90 20.21
CA ASP A 158 -1.17 -13.25 20.54
C ASP A 158 -2.11 -13.19 19.32
N ASP A 159 -3.05 -14.15 19.25
CA ASP A 159 -3.98 -14.26 18.14
C ASP A 159 -4.86 -13.00 17.97
N GLU A 160 -5.25 -12.32 19.05
CA GLU A 160 -6.00 -11.06 18.98
C GLU A 160 -5.14 -9.98 18.31
N VAL A 161 -3.83 -9.92 18.60
CA VAL A 161 -2.90 -8.96 17.99
C VAL A 161 -2.69 -9.26 16.51
N GLN A 162 -2.55 -10.54 16.14
CA GLN A 162 -2.51 -10.97 14.74
C GLN A 162 -3.79 -10.57 13.98
N LEU A 163 -4.96 -10.74 14.61
CA LEU A 163 -6.24 -10.34 14.06
C LEU A 163 -6.37 -8.81 13.94
N MET A 164 -5.81 -8.05 14.88
CA MET A 164 -5.76 -6.58 14.81
C MET A 164 -4.87 -6.10 13.66
N LEU A 165 -3.74 -6.76 13.39
CA LEU A 165 -2.88 -6.44 12.24
C LEU A 165 -3.65 -6.60 10.93
N VAL A 166 -4.20 -7.79 10.67
CA VAL A 166 -4.91 -8.05 9.41
C VAL A 166 -6.16 -7.18 9.28
N THR A 167 -6.89 -6.95 10.39
CA THR A 167 -8.06 -6.06 10.37
C THR A 167 -7.64 -4.63 10.06
N GLY A 168 -6.62 -4.11 10.74
CA GLY A 168 -6.07 -2.77 10.51
C GLY A 168 -5.62 -2.57 9.06
N PHE A 169 -4.90 -3.54 8.49
CA PHE A 169 -4.43 -3.47 7.11
C PHE A 169 -5.56 -3.44 6.08
N ASN A 170 -6.68 -4.08 6.38
CA ASN A 170 -7.83 -4.12 5.49
C ASN A 170 -8.74 -2.88 5.59
N ILE A 171 -8.73 -2.16 6.71
CA ILE A 171 -9.67 -1.04 6.96
C ILE A 171 -9.01 0.34 6.92
N SER A 172 -7.69 0.44 7.11
CA SER A 172 -6.99 1.73 7.14
C SER A 172 -5.57 1.63 6.56
N LEU A 173 -5.35 2.30 5.43
CA LEU A 173 -4.02 2.43 4.83
C LEU A 173 -3.04 3.13 5.77
N ALA A 174 -3.50 4.15 6.51
CA ALA A 174 -2.66 4.87 7.46
C ALA A 174 -2.18 3.98 8.63
N VAL A 175 -3.04 3.08 9.12
CA VAL A 175 -2.64 2.08 10.14
C VAL A 175 -1.62 1.11 9.55
N ARG A 176 -1.85 0.59 8.34
CA ARG A 176 -0.91 -0.28 7.64
C ARG A 176 0.46 0.37 7.49
N ASP A 177 0.49 1.59 6.95
CA ASP A 177 1.73 2.28 6.64
C ASP A 177 2.46 2.69 7.93
N ALA A 178 1.74 3.06 8.99
CA ALA A 178 2.34 3.30 10.31
C ALA A 178 3.04 2.04 10.88
N ILE A 179 2.42 0.85 10.74
CA ILE A 179 3.06 -0.41 11.17
C ILE A 179 4.27 -0.74 10.29
N ILE A 180 4.20 -0.51 8.96
CA ILE A 180 5.37 -0.69 8.08
C ILE A 180 6.54 0.18 8.55
N MET A 181 6.30 1.43 8.98
CA MET A 181 7.37 2.31 9.48
C MET A 181 8.11 1.71 10.68
N THR A 182 7.44 0.97 11.57
CA THR A 182 8.12 0.29 12.70
C THR A 182 9.13 -0.77 12.24
N VAL A 183 8.95 -1.29 11.01
CA VAL A 183 9.79 -2.34 10.42
C VAL A 183 10.94 -1.75 9.60
N VAL A 184 10.67 -0.71 8.80
CA VAL A 184 11.64 -0.23 7.79
C VAL A 184 12.45 0.98 8.25
N ALA A 185 11.93 1.79 9.17
CA ALA A 185 12.65 2.97 9.64
C ALA A 185 13.57 2.64 10.82
N ASP A 186 14.62 3.44 10.95
CA ASP A 186 15.52 3.39 12.10
C ASP A 186 14.73 3.64 13.39
N GLU A 187 14.94 2.77 14.38
CA GLU A 187 14.18 2.76 15.62
C GLU A 187 14.43 4.00 16.50
N SER A 188 15.54 4.69 16.32
CA SER A 188 15.81 5.95 17.01
C SER A 188 14.96 7.12 16.50
N GLN A 189 14.31 6.97 15.34
CA GLN A 189 13.55 8.03 14.69
C GLN A 189 12.07 8.08 15.08
N TRP A 190 11.57 7.09 15.82
CA TRP A 190 10.17 7.02 16.19
C TRP A 190 9.94 6.52 17.61
N ASP A 191 8.83 6.95 18.19
CA ASP A 191 8.26 6.42 19.42
C ASP A 191 6.77 6.08 19.19
N GLU A 192 6.07 5.59 20.22
CA GLU A 192 4.65 5.26 20.12
C GLU A 192 3.78 6.46 19.70
N GLY A 193 4.17 7.67 20.11
CA GLY A 193 3.49 8.90 19.74
C GLY A 193 3.62 9.22 18.25
N VAL A 194 4.83 9.07 17.70
CA VAL A 194 5.10 9.25 16.27
C VAL A 194 4.29 8.26 15.43
N ILE A 195 4.33 6.96 15.76
CA ILE A 195 3.58 5.92 15.03
C ILE A 195 2.07 6.14 15.13
N SER A 196 1.57 6.51 16.31
CA SER A 196 0.16 6.86 16.51
C SER A 196 -0.26 8.06 15.65
N ARG A 197 0.60 9.08 15.54
CA ARG A 197 0.34 10.25 14.67
C ARG A 197 0.29 9.88 13.19
N PHE A 198 1.16 8.99 12.71
CA PHE A 198 1.09 8.51 11.33
C PHE A 198 -0.26 7.87 11.00
N ALA A 199 -0.81 7.08 11.92
CA ALA A 199 -2.11 6.46 11.72
C ALA A 199 -3.28 7.44 11.87
N ALA A 200 -3.22 8.35 12.84
CA ALA A 200 -4.34 9.23 13.21
C ALA A 200 -4.45 10.49 12.36
N HIS A 201 -3.32 11.03 11.91
CA HIS A 201 -3.22 12.33 11.23
C HIS A 201 -2.40 12.27 9.92
N PRO A 202 -2.63 11.28 9.03
CA PRO A 202 -1.78 11.06 7.85
C PRO A 202 -1.79 12.22 6.83
N HIS A 203 -2.78 13.10 6.88
CA HIS A 203 -2.93 14.23 5.97
C HIS A 203 -2.42 15.56 6.53
N ASP A 204 -2.03 15.59 7.80
CA ASP A 204 -1.41 16.77 8.37
C ASP A 204 -0.05 16.97 7.70
N LYS A 205 0.20 18.19 7.23
CA LYS A 205 1.37 18.48 6.38
C LYS A 205 2.69 18.11 7.06
N ASP A 206 2.83 18.39 8.35
CA ASP A 206 4.03 18.07 9.13
C ASP A 206 4.18 16.55 9.34
N VAL A 207 3.08 15.83 9.53
CA VAL A 207 3.07 14.37 9.67
C VAL A 207 3.49 13.70 8.36
N ALA A 208 2.90 14.11 7.24
CA ALA A 208 3.26 13.59 5.91
C ALA A 208 4.73 13.90 5.54
N GLN A 209 5.21 15.11 5.88
CA GLN A 209 6.60 15.49 5.68
C GLN A 209 7.55 14.65 6.55
N SER A 210 7.21 14.44 7.82
CA SER A 210 8.00 13.61 8.74
C SER A 210 8.09 12.16 8.27
N MET A 211 6.96 11.56 7.89
CA MET A 211 6.93 10.18 7.38
C MET A 211 7.74 10.06 6.08
N SER A 212 7.59 11.00 5.15
CA SER A 212 8.36 11.01 3.91
C SER A 212 9.86 11.14 4.16
N ALA A 213 10.28 12.02 5.08
CA ALA A 213 11.69 12.21 5.40
C ALA A 213 12.29 10.94 6.03
N MET A 214 11.56 10.29 6.94
CA MET A 214 11.97 9.04 7.58
C MET A 214 12.09 7.90 6.56
N LEU A 215 11.11 7.76 5.66
CA LEU A 215 11.15 6.73 4.62
C LEU A 215 12.27 7.00 3.60
N THR A 216 12.51 8.25 3.20
CA THR A 216 13.63 8.61 2.32
C THR A 216 14.96 8.28 2.97
N ALA A 217 15.15 8.63 4.25
CA ALA A 217 16.38 8.30 4.97
C ALA A 217 16.60 6.79 5.03
N ALA A 218 15.57 6.00 5.37
CA ALA A 218 15.65 4.55 5.40
C ALA A 218 15.91 3.92 4.02
N PHE A 219 15.42 4.54 2.95
CA PHE A 219 15.62 4.07 1.57
C PHE A 219 17.06 4.33 1.09
N GLU A 220 17.64 5.46 1.49
CA GLU A 220 19.01 5.86 1.14
C GLU A 220 20.08 5.23 2.04
N GLU A 221 19.68 4.68 3.20
CA GLU A 221 20.58 4.05 4.15
C GLU A 221 21.24 2.78 3.57
N PRO A 222 22.59 2.72 3.54
CA PRO A 222 23.32 1.55 3.04
C PRO A 222 23.20 0.29 3.89
N GLU A 223 22.82 0.41 5.16
CA GLU A 223 22.65 -0.70 6.11
C GLU A 223 21.20 -0.76 6.64
N SER A 224 20.61 -1.94 6.72
CA SER A 224 19.26 -2.11 7.27
C SER A 224 19.25 -3.20 8.33
N ASP A 225 18.34 -3.08 9.30
CA ASP A 225 18.02 -4.17 10.22
C ASP A 225 17.23 -5.26 9.47
N GLU A 226 17.96 -6.08 8.71
CA GLU A 226 17.37 -7.18 7.95
C GLU A 226 16.62 -8.16 8.83
N ARG A 227 17.05 -8.34 10.09
CA ARG A 227 16.46 -9.31 11.00
C ARG A 227 15.01 -8.94 11.29
N ARG A 228 14.73 -7.67 11.55
CA ARG A 228 13.37 -7.17 11.76
C ARG A 228 12.47 -7.47 10.58
N CYS A 229 12.94 -7.15 9.37
CA CYS A 229 12.18 -7.36 8.15
C CYS A 229 11.93 -8.86 7.85
N VAL A 230 12.95 -9.72 7.98
CA VAL A 230 12.82 -11.19 7.86
C VAL A 230 11.73 -11.71 8.80
N ARG A 231 11.80 -11.33 10.08
CA ARG A 231 10.84 -11.79 11.10
C ARG A 231 9.41 -11.41 10.74
N VAL A 232 9.18 -10.17 10.30
CA VAL A 232 7.84 -9.75 9.88
C VAL A 232 7.38 -10.52 8.64
N VAL A 233 8.25 -10.74 7.64
CA VAL A 233 7.91 -11.55 6.46
C VAL A 233 7.47 -12.97 6.86
N GLU A 234 8.18 -13.61 7.78
CA GLU A 234 7.84 -14.94 8.31
C GLU A 234 6.51 -14.95 9.07
N LEU A 235 6.26 -13.95 9.91
CA LEU A 235 4.98 -13.78 10.60
C LEU A 235 3.83 -13.63 9.60
N LEU A 236 3.95 -12.73 8.62
CA LEU A 236 2.90 -12.48 7.63
C LEU A 236 2.65 -13.72 6.76
N HIS A 237 3.69 -14.49 6.43
CA HIS A 237 3.55 -15.78 5.77
C HIS A 237 2.77 -16.78 6.63
N THR A 238 3.15 -16.92 7.90
CA THR A 238 2.49 -17.81 8.86
C THR A 238 1.01 -17.44 9.05
N MET A 239 0.72 -16.15 9.24
CA MET A 239 -0.65 -15.63 9.35
C MET A 239 -1.47 -15.91 8.08
N SER A 240 -0.87 -15.77 6.89
CA SER A 240 -1.56 -16.06 5.63
C SER A 240 -2.04 -17.50 5.55
N GLY A 241 -1.27 -18.46 6.08
CA GLY A 241 -1.64 -19.88 6.13
C GLY A 241 -2.72 -20.23 7.17
N ARG A 242 -3.02 -19.32 8.11
CA ARG A 242 -4.02 -19.50 9.18
C ARG A 242 -5.34 -18.77 8.91
N LEU A 243 -5.41 -18.00 7.83
CA LEU A 243 -6.54 -17.13 7.49
C LEU A 243 -7.14 -17.53 6.14
N PRO A 244 -8.45 -17.31 5.94
CA PRO A 244 -9.07 -17.44 4.62
C PRO A 244 -8.43 -16.50 3.59
N ALA A 245 -8.27 -16.97 2.35
CA ALA A 245 -7.53 -16.26 1.30
C ALA A 245 -8.05 -14.83 1.08
N GLU A 246 -9.36 -14.62 1.14
CA GLU A 246 -10.03 -13.34 0.94
C GLU A 246 -9.64 -12.26 1.96
N CYS A 247 -9.20 -12.66 3.16
CA CYS A 247 -8.78 -11.74 4.22
C CYS A 247 -7.30 -11.34 4.11
N THR A 248 -6.52 -12.07 3.31
CA THR A 248 -5.04 -11.99 3.31
C THR A 248 -4.46 -11.09 2.23
N ARG A 249 -5.26 -10.51 1.32
CA ARG A 249 -4.73 -9.74 0.17
C ARG A 249 -3.83 -8.59 0.61
N GLN A 250 -4.29 -7.75 1.54
CA GLN A 250 -3.48 -6.65 2.09
C GLN A 250 -2.27 -7.18 2.88
N LEU A 251 -2.44 -8.24 3.66
CA LEU A 251 -1.37 -8.90 4.42
C LEU A 251 -0.24 -9.39 3.49
N ARG A 252 -0.61 -10.05 2.38
CA ARG A 252 0.32 -10.53 1.34
C ARG A 252 0.96 -9.38 0.58
N ALA A 253 0.25 -8.28 0.35
CA ALA A 253 0.84 -7.09 -0.25
C ALA A 253 1.91 -6.44 0.66
N VAL A 254 1.68 -6.39 1.98
CA VAL A 254 2.70 -5.93 2.94
C VAL A 254 3.90 -6.89 2.93
N ARG A 255 3.67 -8.20 2.87
CA ARG A 255 4.75 -9.19 2.74
C ARG A 255 5.57 -8.98 1.46
N ALA A 256 4.92 -8.77 0.32
CA ALA A 256 5.58 -8.48 -0.95
C ALA A 256 6.41 -7.18 -0.88
N TYR A 257 5.87 -6.15 -0.23
CA TYR A 257 6.59 -4.90 -0.01
C TYR A 257 7.86 -5.09 0.82
N LEU A 258 7.78 -5.84 1.93
CA LEU A 258 8.93 -6.09 2.79
C LEU A 258 9.98 -7.00 2.12
N LYS A 259 9.55 -7.94 1.29
CA LYS A 259 10.45 -8.70 0.41
C LYS A 259 11.18 -7.80 -0.58
N TRP A 260 10.45 -6.92 -1.27
CA TRP A 260 11.03 -5.94 -2.19
C TRP A 260 12.01 -5.00 -1.47
N TRP A 261 11.67 -4.56 -0.27
CA TRP A 261 12.52 -3.72 0.56
C TRP A 261 13.90 -4.34 0.79
N ARG A 262 13.96 -5.67 0.93
CA ARG A 262 15.22 -6.42 1.10
C ARG A 262 15.91 -6.84 -0.20
N GLY A 263 15.31 -6.56 -1.37
CA GLY A 263 15.82 -7.07 -2.64
C GLY A 263 15.52 -8.55 -2.90
N ASP A 264 14.56 -9.15 -2.21
CA ASP A 264 14.13 -10.53 -2.47
C ASP A 264 13.43 -10.63 -3.84
N GLU A 265 14.00 -11.44 -4.73
CA GLU A 265 13.52 -11.62 -6.11
C GLU A 265 12.08 -12.15 -6.19
N SER A 266 11.60 -12.85 -5.16
CA SER A 266 10.22 -13.36 -5.09
C SER A 266 9.18 -12.26 -4.85
N ALA A 267 9.59 -11.02 -4.53
CA ALA A 267 8.68 -9.92 -4.25
C ALA A 267 7.72 -9.61 -5.41
N LEU A 268 8.21 -9.66 -6.65
CA LEU A 268 7.38 -9.42 -7.83
C LEU A 268 6.34 -10.52 -8.01
N HIS A 269 6.73 -11.78 -7.83
CA HIS A 269 5.80 -12.90 -7.93
C HIS A 269 4.69 -12.80 -6.88
N ASP A 270 5.06 -12.51 -5.62
CA ASP A 270 4.10 -12.29 -4.53
C ASP A 270 3.14 -11.12 -4.83
N ALA A 271 3.66 -10.01 -5.39
CA ALA A 271 2.85 -8.85 -5.74
C ALA A 271 1.87 -9.15 -6.88
N LEU A 272 2.32 -9.82 -7.95
CA LEU A 272 1.48 -10.20 -9.07
C LEU A 272 0.37 -11.16 -8.65
N GLY A 273 0.66 -12.13 -7.78
CA GLY A 273 -0.36 -13.04 -7.24
C GLY A 273 -1.44 -12.31 -6.44
N VAL A 274 -1.13 -11.20 -5.76
CA VAL A 274 -2.15 -10.35 -5.12
C VAL A 274 -2.98 -9.59 -6.15
N LEU A 275 -2.34 -9.03 -7.18
CA LEU A 275 -3.02 -8.25 -8.23
C LEU A 275 -3.90 -9.11 -9.13
N GLU A 276 -3.57 -10.38 -9.33
CA GLU A 276 -4.41 -11.35 -10.04
C GLU A 276 -5.75 -11.57 -9.32
N GLU A 277 -5.76 -11.49 -7.98
CA GLU A 277 -6.99 -11.62 -7.19
C GLU A 277 -7.73 -10.30 -6.99
N ASP A 278 -7.02 -9.19 -6.81
CA ASP A 278 -7.60 -7.85 -6.67
C ASP A 278 -6.61 -6.76 -7.12
N GLU A 279 -6.81 -6.26 -8.33
CA GLU A 279 -5.99 -5.20 -8.95
C GLU A 279 -6.00 -3.87 -8.17
N ARG A 280 -6.94 -3.69 -7.24
CA ARG A 280 -7.10 -2.45 -6.45
C ARG A 280 -6.16 -2.40 -5.25
N VAL A 281 -5.42 -3.47 -4.96
CA VAL A 281 -4.44 -3.50 -3.86
C VAL A 281 -3.21 -2.67 -4.22
N THR A 282 -3.29 -1.38 -3.92
CA THR A 282 -2.31 -0.36 -4.33
C THR A 282 -0.87 -0.66 -3.93
N LEU A 283 -0.64 -1.28 -2.78
CA LEU A 283 0.71 -1.61 -2.32
C LEU A 283 1.36 -2.69 -3.21
N ALA A 284 0.59 -3.68 -3.66
CA ALA A 284 1.10 -4.68 -4.59
C ALA A 284 1.44 -4.05 -5.96
N ALA A 285 0.59 -3.11 -6.43
CA ALA A 285 0.87 -2.36 -7.65
C ALA A 285 2.15 -1.52 -7.54
N ILE A 286 2.40 -0.89 -6.38
CA ILE A 286 3.64 -0.15 -6.10
C ILE A 286 4.85 -1.08 -6.19
N VAL A 287 4.80 -2.26 -5.56
CA VAL A 287 5.90 -3.23 -5.60
C VAL A 287 6.20 -3.69 -7.03
N ALA A 288 5.17 -4.10 -7.77
CA ALA A 288 5.32 -4.52 -9.16
C ALA A 288 5.93 -3.41 -10.03
N ALA A 289 5.47 -2.18 -9.82
CA ALA A 289 5.98 -1.00 -10.51
C ALA A 289 7.45 -0.69 -10.17
N ALA A 290 7.86 -0.85 -8.90
CA ALA A 290 9.22 -0.60 -8.45
C ALA A 290 10.20 -1.63 -9.00
N VAL A 291 9.87 -2.93 -8.88
CA VAL A 291 10.71 -4.03 -9.41
C VAL A 291 10.89 -3.91 -10.92
N THR A 292 9.81 -3.68 -11.67
CA THR A 292 9.87 -3.54 -13.15
C THR A 292 10.74 -2.36 -13.60
N ARG A 293 10.90 -1.34 -12.75
CA ARG A 293 11.75 -0.16 -13.00
C ARG A 293 13.13 -0.27 -12.37
N HIS A 294 13.46 -1.41 -11.77
CA HIS A 294 14.71 -1.63 -11.03
C HIS A 294 14.95 -0.58 -9.92
N VAL A 295 13.90 -0.15 -9.23
CA VAL A 295 13.97 0.78 -8.11
C VAL A 295 14.01 -0.02 -6.80
N TYR A 296 15.09 0.12 -6.04
CA TYR A 296 15.33 -0.59 -4.78
C TYR A 296 16.00 0.32 -3.74
N PRO A 297 15.81 0.06 -2.43
CA PRO A 297 16.58 0.70 -1.38
C PRO A 297 18.09 0.47 -1.55
N ALA A 298 18.92 1.38 -1.04
CA ALA A 298 20.38 1.33 -1.21
C ALA A 298 21.02 0.03 -0.67
N HIS A 299 20.45 -0.55 0.39
CA HIS A 299 20.91 -1.80 1.00
C HIS A 299 20.52 -3.06 0.22
N ALA A 300 19.50 -3.03 -0.63
CA ALA A 300 18.98 -4.22 -1.32
C ALA A 300 19.93 -4.76 -2.42
N GLY A 301 20.91 -3.97 -2.87
CA GLY A 301 21.84 -4.34 -3.95
C GLY A 301 23.13 -5.05 -3.51
N ARG A 302 23.27 -5.44 -2.23
CA ARG A 302 24.56 -5.92 -1.67
C ARG A 302 24.67 -7.43 -1.49
N ALA A 303 23.65 -8.22 -1.80
CA ALA A 303 23.66 -9.67 -1.57
C ALA A 303 24.62 -10.47 -2.49
N GLU A 304 25.34 -9.84 -3.43
CA GLU A 304 26.23 -10.56 -4.38
C GLU A 304 27.71 -10.13 -4.37
N THR A 305 28.19 -9.30 -3.44
CA THR A 305 29.59 -8.80 -3.49
C THR A 305 30.49 -9.14 -2.30
N GLU A 306 30.15 -10.16 -1.51
CA GLU A 306 31.05 -10.70 -0.47
C GLU A 306 31.31 -12.20 -0.70
N ASP A 307 31.90 -12.57 -1.84
CA ASP A 307 32.61 -13.86 -2.00
C ASP A 307 33.49 -13.94 -3.27
N ALA A 308 34.13 -12.84 -3.67
CA ALA A 308 35.26 -12.93 -4.59
C ALA A 308 36.55 -13.07 -3.77
N PRO A 309 37.18 -14.26 -3.69
CA PRO A 309 38.47 -14.38 -3.04
C PRO A 309 39.46 -13.49 -3.79
N ILE A 310 40.12 -12.61 -3.03
CA ILE A 310 41.29 -11.87 -3.48
C ILE A 310 42.35 -12.93 -3.82
N ALA A 311 42.45 -13.28 -5.10
CA ALA A 311 43.55 -14.08 -5.61
C ALA A 311 44.82 -13.21 -5.55
N GLY A 312 45.53 -13.33 -4.44
CA GLY A 312 46.92 -12.92 -4.36
C GLY A 312 47.81 -13.95 -5.03
N THR A 313 48.53 -13.54 -6.07
CA THR A 313 49.99 -13.68 -6.25
C THR A 313 50.41 -12.96 -7.52
#